data_AF-A0A534CAL3-F1
#
_entry.id   AF-A0A534CAL3-F1
#
_cell.length_a   1.000
_cell.length_b   1.000
_cell.length_c   1.000
_cell.angle_alpha   90.00
_cell.angle_beta   90.00
_cell.angle_gamma   90.00
#
_symmetry.space_group_name_H-M   'P 1'
#
loop_
_entity.id
_entity.type
_entity.pdbx_description
1 polymer ?
#
loop_
_entity_poly.entity_id
_entity_poly.type
_entity_poly.pdbx_seq_one_letter_code
_entity_poly.pdbx_strand_id
1 'polypeptide(L)'
;MGAKRALIVDDSKTARLFLARALQKYDIDVDAAESAEAAIEYLTSNRPDVIFMDHLMPGMDGFQAVQAIKNDARTATIPIMMYTSQEGELYLGQARALGAVGVLPKQIKPTDVSKVLYELHLVPDRRISAQASFTSLSARVEGVPTEPGAAVPSKPLTDSTLREHFAELRRALVAGIDTQTDRITAEIRALLLESLPPPPEAGAPPPRTATAGAWWVACAALAMALVSTALWWRTVRLLDGLTLQLTQLQHQDAPAAPAGAATPAAATPAAVTPAAAAPAAAAPAAAESPAPAPPTAIPGEGRPSVVPVPYGADALGGARLELIGKLLYRLARQKVSGVVEIRTFAGRFCLVGNALDGYSLAPEETLFSKCDVVGNPSDDALPSTQRTSLALANLIGDIRSSTHGALGVQVAAGDAASLLAPYPPVVSELTAGEWNHAASLNNRIEIRLR
;
A
#
# COMPACT_ATOMS: atom_id res chain seq x y z
N MET A 1 -38.59 -24.84 -19.20
CA MET A 1 -38.58 -23.99 -17.98
C MET A 1 -38.98 -22.60 -18.43
N GLY A 2 -39.89 -21.94 -17.71
CA GLY A 2 -40.28 -20.55 -18.05
C GLY A 2 -39.07 -19.61 -17.90
N ALA A 3 -39.03 -18.54 -18.71
CA ALA A 3 -37.99 -17.53 -18.60
C ALA A 3 -37.97 -16.95 -17.18
N LYS A 4 -36.79 -16.91 -16.57
CA LYS A 4 -36.59 -16.31 -15.24
C LYS A 4 -36.78 -14.80 -15.34
N ARG A 5 -37.36 -14.17 -14.32
CA ARG A 5 -37.66 -12.74 -14.33
C ARG A 5 -36.98 -11.98 -13.19
N ALA A 6 -36.28 -10.91 -13.53
CA ALA A 6 -35.66 -10.00 -12.58
C ALA A 6 -36.37 -8.65 -12.58
N LEU A 7 -36.54 -8.05 -11.41
CA LEU A 7 -36.94 -6.65 -11.25
C LEU A 7 -35.72 -5.82 -10.87
N ILE A 8 -35.41 -4.78 -11.65
CA ILE A 8 -34.35 -3.81 -11.32
C ILE A 8 -34.99 -2.53 -10.81
N VAL A 9 -34.55 -2.06 -9.64
CA VAL A 9 -35.05 -0.85 -8.98
C VAL A 9 -33.88 0.09 -8.76
N ASP A 10 -33.86 1.21 -9.47
CA ASP A 10 -32.79 2.21 -9.42
C ASP A 10 -33.35 3.53 -9.99
N ASP A 11 -33.01 4.69 -9.45
CA ASP A 11 -33.48 5.98 -9.95
C ASP A 11 -32.77 6.38 -11.27
N SER A 12 -31.55 5.89 -11.47
CA SER A 12 -30.74 6.11 -12.67
C SER A 12 -31.17 5.20 -13.83
N LYS A 13 -31.76 5.82 -14.86
CA LYS A 13 -32.10 5.15 -16.12
C LYS A 13 -30.90 4.41 -16.75
N THR A 14 -29.71 5.00 -16.66
CA THR A 14 -28.48 4.40 -17.20
C THR A 14 -28.11 3.12 -16.47
N ALA A 15 -28.20 3.12 -15.13
CA ALA A 15 -27.92 1.95 -14.30
C ALA A 15 -28.91 0.81 -14.58
N ARG A 16 -30.22 1.14 -14.69
CA ARG A 16 -31.26 0.18 -15.08
C ARG A 16 -30.97 -0.48 -16.42
N LEU A 17 -30.66 0.32 -17.46
CA LEU A 17 -30.36 -0.19 -18.81
C LEU A 17 -29.10 -1.06 -18.84
N PHE A 18 -28.08 -0.67 -18.07
CA PHE A 18 -26.83 -1.41 -18.01
C PHE A 18 -27.01 -2.80 -17.40
N LEU A 19 -27.63 -2.88 -16.22
CA LEU A 19 -27.90 -4.15 -15.56
C LEU A 19 -28.92 -5.00 -16.35
N ALA A 20 -29.93 -4.38 -16.97
CA ALA A 20 -30.86 -5.09 -17.84
C ALA A 20 -30.15 -5.80 -18.99
N ARG A 21 -29.24 -5.11 -19.70
CA ARG A 21 -28.43 -5.71 -20.77
C ARG A 21 -27.51 -6.81 -20.27
N ALA A 22 -27.00 -6.69 -19.04
CA ALA A 22 -26.16 -7.72 -18.44
C ALA A 22 -26.97 -8.99 -18.15
N LEU A 23 -28.17 -8.86 -17.60
CA LEU A 23 -29.06 -9.98 -17.26
C LEU A 23 -29.68 -10.66 -18.50
N GLN A 24 -30.03 -9.88 -19.52
CA GLN A 24 -30.57 -10.41 -20.78
C GLN A 24 -29.60 -11.36 -21.51
N LYS A 25 -28.28 -11.22 -21.31
CA LYS A 25 -27.28 -12.17 -21.84
C LYS A 25 -27.39 -13.57 -21.23
N TYR A 26 -28.13 -13.73 -20.14
CA TYR A 26 -28.35 -14.98 -19.43
C TYR A 26 -29.80 -15.48 -19.57
N ASP A 27 -30.53 -15.02 -20.61
CA ASP A 27 -31.92 -15.40 -20.88
C ASP A 27 -32.89 -15.09 -19.72
N ILE A 28 -32.62 -14.00 -18.98
CA ILE A 28 -33.47 -13.50 -17.91
C ILE A 28 -34.29 -12.31 -18.43
N ASP A 29 -35.60 -12.39 -18.31
CA ASP A 29 -36.53 -11.29 -18.56
C ASP A 29 -36.35 -10.21 -17.49
N VAL A 30 -36.37 -8.95 -17.88
CA VAL A 30 -36.10 -7.84 -16.97
C VAL A 30 -37.24 -6.84 -16.99
N ASP A 31 -37.85 -6.64 -15.84
CA ASP A 31 -38.75 -5.52 -15.55
C ASP A 31 -37.97 -4.45 -14.76
N ALA A 32 -38.39 -3.19 -14.87
CA ALA A 32 -37.65 -2.06 -14.29
C ALA A 32 -38.60 -1.11 -13.56
N ALA A 33 -38.21 -0.67 -12.36
CA ALA A 33 -38.87 0.37 -11.58
C ALA A 33 -37.90 1.50 -11.29
N GLU A 34 -38.39 2.73 -11.27
CA GLU A 34 -37.56 3.93 -11.09
C GLU A 34 -37.53 4.47 -9.65
N SER A 35 -38.29 3.85 -8.75
CA SER A 35 -38.28 4.16 -7.32
C SER A 35 -38.70 2.95 -6.48
N ALA A 36 -38.45 3.00 -5.18
CA ALA A 36 -38.90 1.97 -4.24
C ALA A 36 -40.43 1.83 -4.22
N GLU A 37 -41.16 2.95 -4.28
CA GLU A 37 -42.62 2.97 -4.29
C GLU A 37 -43.17 2.28 -5.55
N ALA A 38 -42.61 2.59 -6.72
CA ALA A 38 -42.97 1.94 -7.97
C ALA A 38 -42.68 0.43 -7.94
N ALA A 39 -41.59 0.02 -7.28
CA ALA A 39 -41.27 -1.39 -7.10
C ALA A 39 -42.29 -2.10 -6.20
N ILE A 40 -42.68 -1.48 -5.08
CA ILE A 40 -43.70 -2.02 -4.18
C ILE A 40 -45.06 -2.13 -4.88
N GLU A 41 -45.44 -1.12 -5.67
CA GLU A 41 -46.66 -1.17 -6.47
C GLU A 41 -46.60 -2.30 -7.51
N TYR A 42 -45.49 -2.44 -8.23
CA TYR A 42 -45.27 -3.55 -9.17
C TYR A 42 -45.44 -4.92 -8.51
N LEU A 43 -44.94 -5.09 -7.27
CA LEU A 43 -45.01 -6.34 -6.51
C LEU A 43 -46.42 -6.70 -6.03
N THR A 44 -47.40 -5.79 -6.14
CA THR A 44 -48.80 -6.12 -5.82
C THR A 44 -49.42 -7.09 -6.83
N SER A 45 -48.99 -7.02 -8.09
CA SER A 45 -49.59 -7.74 -9.22
C SER A 45 -48.60 -8.68 -9.91
N ASN A 46 -47.30 -8.48 -9.71
CA ASN A 46 -46.24 -9.26 -10.34
C ASN A 46 -45.31 -9.88 -9.30
N ARG A 47 -44.72 -11.03 -9.61
CA ARG A 47 -43.80 -11.73 -8.70
C ARG A 47 -42.51 -12.14 -9.43
N PRO A 48 -41.45 -11.32 -9.37
CA PRO A 48 -40.17 -11.65 -10.00
C PRO A 48 -39.44 -12.76 -9.23
N ASP A 49 -38.53 -13.45 -9.91
CA ASP A 49 -37.64 -14.45 -9.29
C ASP A 49 -36.53 -13.77 -8.45
N VAL A 50 -36.15 -12.53 -8.76
CA VAL A 50 -35.14 -11.74 -8.04
C VAL A 50 -35.43 -10.25 -8.15
N ILE A 51 -35.06 -9.49 -7.10
CA ILE A 51 -35.03 -8.04 -7.12
C ILE A 51 -33.59 -7.55 -6.99
N PHE A 52 -33.15 -6.68 -7.90
CA PHE A 52 -31.93 -5.89 -7.76
C PHE A 52 -32.31 -4.48 -7.30
N MET A 53 -31.94 -4.11 -6.08
CA MET A 53 -32.41 -2.91 -5.39
C MET A 53 -31.28 -1.93 -5.17
N ASP A 54 -31.36 -0.73 -5.74
CA ASP A 54 -30.45 0.35 -5.37
C ASP A 54 -30.69 0.81 -3.93
N HIS A 55 -29.64 1.26 -3.27
CA HIS A 55 -29.72 1.82 -1.93
C HIS A 55 -30.12 3.29 -1.95
N LEU A 56 -29.46 4.10 -2.78
CA LEU A 56 -29.56 5.56 -2.69
C LEU A 56 -30.59 6.06 -3.71
N MET A 57 -31.86 6.05 -3.31
CA MET A 57 -32.96 6.58 -4.12
C MET A 57 -33.64 7.76 -3.41
N PRO A 58 -34.16 8.76 -4.15
CA PRO A 58 -35.00 9.81 -3.57
C PRO A 58 -36.30 9.24 -2.98
N GLY A 59 -36.75 9.81 -1.86
CA GLY A 59 -37.96 9.33 -1.17
C GLY A 59 -37.64 8.15 -0.27
N MET A 60 -38.24 6.99 -0.54
CA MET A 60 -37.91 5.76 0.17
C MET A 60 -36.58 5.17 -0.32
N ASP A 61 -35.64 4.98 0.60
CA ASP A 61 -34.35 4.37 0.29
C ASP A 61 -34.45 2.84 0.10
N GLY A 62 -33.40 2.23 -0.45
CA GLY A 62 -33.38 0.80 -0.73
C GLY A 62 -33.44 -0.10 0.50
N PHE A 63 -32.94 0.35 1.65
CA PHE A 63 -33.01 -0.43 2.89
C PHE A 63 -34.41 -0.42 3.49
N GLN A 64 -35.08 0.73 3.45
CA GLN A 64 -36.49 0.84 3.79
C GLN A 64 -37.35 -0.02 2.86
N ALA A 65 -37.05 -0.01 1.56
CA ALA A 65 -37.73 -0.85 0.57
C ALA A 65 -37.53 -2.35 0.84
N VAL A 66 -36.29 -2.79 1.12
CA VAL A 66 -35.99 -4.18 1.50
C VAL A 66 -36.81 -4.59 2.72
N GLN A 67 -36.83 -3.76 3.75
CA GLN A 67 -37.57 -4.05 4.97
C GLN A 67 -39.08 -4.15 4.70
N ALA A 68 -39.65 -3.23 3.92
CA ALA A 68 -41.06 -3.25 3.54
C ALA A 68 -41.42 -4.54 2.75
N ILE A 69 -40.59 -4.91 1.78
CA ILE A 69 -40.79 -6.10 0.94
C ILE A 69 -40.63 -7.38 1.77
N LYS A 70 -39.71 -7.41 2.74
CA LYS A 70 -39.48 -8.57 3.62
C LYS A 70 -40.54 -8.74 4.70
N ASN A 71 -41.23 -7.66 5.08
CA ASN A 71 -42.31 -7.68 6.05
C ASN A 71 -43.68 -8.08 5.46
N ASP A 72 -43.88 -8.00 4.14
CA ASP A 72 -45.09 -8.54 3.48
C ASP A 72 -44.91 -10.03 3.16
N ALA A 73 -45.76 -10.88 3.72
CA ALA A 73 -45.73 -12.34 3.54
C ALA A 73 -45.80 -12.78 2.05
N ARG A 74 -46.41 -11.96 1.18
CA ARG A 74 -46.52 -12.25 -0.26
C ARG A 74 -45.20 -12.03 -1.00
N THR A 75 -44.32 -11.18 -0.50
CA THR A 75 -43.06 -10.80 -1.16
C THR A 75 -41.81 -11.20 -0.39
N ALA A 76 -41.95 -11.59 0.89
CA ALA A 76 -40.83 -11.90 1.78
C ALA A 76 -39.87 -12.97 1.25
N THR A 77 -40.39 -13.94 0.49
CA THR A 77 -39.59 -15.05 -0.08
C THR A 77 -38.77 -14.63 -1.30
N ILE A 78 -39.04 -13.48 -1.91
CA ILE A 78 -38.32 -13.04 -3.11
C ILE A 78 -36.89 -12.65 -2.68
N PRO A 79 -35.84 -13.20 -3.30
CA PRO A 79 -34.48 -12.82 -2.99
C PRO A 79 -34.21 -11.39 -3.48
N ILE A 80 -33.58 -10.59 -2.61
CA ILE A 80 -33.21 -9.20 -2.93
C ILE A 80 -31.69 -9.11 -2.90
N MET A 81 -31.12 -8.60 -4.00
CA MET A 81 -29.71 -8.25 -4.11
C MET A 81 -29.59 -6.73 -4.10
N MET A 82 -28.80 -6.17 -3.20
CA MET A 82 -28.53 -4.74 -3.25
C MET A 82 -27.65 -4.45 -4.47
N TYR A 83 -27.98 -3.45 -5.27
CA TYR A 83 -27.22 -3.00 -6.43
C TYR A 83 -26.78 -1.55 -6.23
N THR A 84 -25.62 -1.34 -5.60
CA THR A 84 -25.23 -0.02 -5.07
C THR A 84 -23.77 0.31 -5.32
N SER A 85 -23.39 1.58 -5.24
CA SER A 85 -21.99 2.03 -5.22
C SER A 85 -21.35 1.93 -3.82
N GLN A 86 -22.14 1.60 -2.80
CA GLN A 86 -21.65 1.43 -1.43
C GLN A 86 -21.01 0.04 -1.25
N GLU A 87 -19.84 0.01 -0.61
CA GLU A 87 -19.06 -1.20 -0.39
C GLU A 87 -18.58 -1.29 1.07
N GLY A 88 -18.15 -2.49 1.49
CA GLY A 88 -17.58 -2.74 2.82
C GLY A 88 -18.40 -3.71 3.69
N GLU A 89 -17.72 -4.30 4.68
CA GLU A 89 -18.31 -5.35 5.54
C GLU A 89 -19.48 -4.86 6.40
N LEU A 90 -19.45 -3.60 6.85
CA LEU A 90 -20.54 -3.00 7.63
C LEU A 90 -21.81 -2.83 6.79
N TYR A 91 -21.66 -2.36 5.55
CA TYR A 91 -22.77 -2.21 4.62
C TYR A 91 -23.37 -3.57 4.25
N LEU A 92 -22.53 -4.56 3.96
CA LEU A 92 -22.95 -5.93 3.69
C LEU A 92 -23.67 -6.56 4.89
N GLY A 93 -23.16 -6.34 6.10
CA GLY A 93 -23.77 -6.80 7.34
C GLY A 93 -25.17 -6.21 7.54
N GLN A 94 -25.33 -4.90 7.34
CA GLN A 94 -26.62 -4.23 7.43
C GLN A 94 -27.62 -4.73 6.37
N ALA A 95 -27.18 -4.83 5.11
CA ALA A 95 -28.02 -5.35 4.03
C ALA A 95 -28.54 -6.76 4.33
N ARG A 96 -27.66 -7.65 4.82
CA ARG A 96 -28.03 -9.02 5.22
C ARG A 96 -28.97 -9.06 6.42
N ALA A 97 -28.73 -8.22 7.42
CA ALA A 97 -29.61 -8.13 8.59
C ALA A 97 -31.04 -7.70 8.24
N LEU A 98 -31.20 -6.89 7.18
CA LEU A 98 -32.51 -6.48 6.65
C LEU A 98 -33.16 -7.53 5.73
N GLY A 99 -32.45 -8.62 5.41
CA GLY A 99 -32.98 -9.73 4.61
C GLY A 99 -32.57 -9.71 3.13
N ALA A 100 -31.58 -8.89 2.73
CA ALA A 100 -30.94 -9.02 1.43
C ALA A 100 -30.02 -10.25 1.39
N VAL A 101 -29.90 -10.87 0.22
CA VAL A 101 -28.99 -12.01 -0.01
C VAL A 101 -27.53 -11.55 0.00
N GLY A 102 -27.27 -10.32 -0.41
CA GLY A 102 -25.93 -9.75 -0.57
C GLY A 102 -25.94 -8.43 -1.33
N VAL A 103 -24.76 -8.02 -1.79
CA VAL A 103 -24.52 -6.73 -2.44
C VAL A 103 -23.74 -6.96 -3.73
N LEU A 104 -24.24 -6.42 -4.83
CA LEU A 104 -23.61 -6.35 -6.14
C LEU A 104 -23.21 -4.88 -6.39
N PRO A 105 -21.91 -4.55 -6.51
CA PRO A 105 -21.50 -3.19 -6.78
C PRO A 105 -21.90 -2.72 -8.18
N LYS A 106 -22.26 -1.44 -8.33
CA LYS A 106 -22.64 -0.86 -9.64
C LYS A 106 -21.49 -0.87 -10.67
N GLN A 107 -20.24 -0.98 -10.22
CA GLN A 107 -19.04 -1.13 -11.05
C GLN A 107 -18.87 -2.60 -11.51
N ILE A 108 -19.76 -3.08 -12.39
CA ILE A 108 -19.85 -4.50 -12.71
C ILE A 108 -18.66 -5.02 -13.52
N LYS A 109 -17.96 -6.05 -13.01
CA LYS A 109 -17.19 -7.00 -13.81
C LYS A 109 -18.13 -8.13 -14.29
N PRO A 110 -18.03 -8.65 -15.53
CA PRO A 110 -18.93 -9.71 -16.03
C PRO A 110 -19.02 -10.97 -15.16
N THR A 111 -17.98 -11.26 -14.38
CA THR A 111 -17.88 -12.38 -13.43
C THR A 111 -18.82 -12.25 -12.23
N ASP A 112 -19.09 -11.03 -11.76
CA ASP A 112 -19.84 -10.81 -10.51
C ASP A 112 -21.33 -11.08 -10.70
N VAL A 113 -21.87 -10.75 -11.88
CA VAL A 113 -23.25 -11.11 -12.26
C VAL A 113 -23.41 -12.62 -12.34
N SER A 114 -22.46 -13.34 -12.94
CA SER A 114 -22.54 -14.81 -13.06
C SER A 114 -22.52 -15.51 -11.70
N LYS A 115 -21.72 -15.00 -10.75
CA LYS A 115 -21.65 -15.52 -9.37
C LYS A 115 -22.95 -15.25 -8.60
N VAL A 116 -23.49 -14.03 -8.72
CA VAL A 116 -24.77 -13.68 -8.09
C VAL A 116 -25.92 -14.50 -8.68
N LEU A 117 -25.97 -14.68 -10.00
CA LEU A 117 -26.97 -15.52 -10.65
C LEU A 117 -26.87 -17.00 -10.23
N TYR A 118 -25.67 -17.50 -9.97
CA TYR A 118 -25.45 -18.84 -9.41
C TYR A 118 -25.88 -18.94 -7.94
N GLU A 119 -25.50 -17.97 -7.08
CA GLU A 119 -25.93 -17.92 -5.67
C GLU A 119 -27.47 -17.84 -5.55
N LEU A 120 -28.11 -17.16 -6.49
CA LEU A 120 -29.57 -17.04 -6.58
C LEU A 120 -30.25 -18.21 -7.32
N HIS A 121 -29.51 -19.22 -7.76
CA HIS A 121 -30.02 -20.40 -8.49
C HIS A 121 -30.82 -20.05 -9.76
N LEU A 122 -30.47 -18.95 -10.43
CA LEU A 122 -31.16 -18.46 -11.63
C LEU A 122 -30.60 -19.06 -12.93
N VAL A 123 -29.42 -19.70 -12.89
CA VAL A 123 -28.75 -20.34 -14.04
C VAL A 123 -28.29 -21.76 -13.64
N PRO A 124 -28.49 -22.80 -14.48
CA PRO A 124 -28.06 -24.16 -14.16
C PRO A 124 -26.53 -24.31 -14.13
N ASP A 125 -26.04 -25.15 -13.20
CA ASP A 125 -24.62 -25.45 -13.00
C ASP A 125 -23.99 -26.14 -14.23
N ARG A 126 -23.13 -25.41 -14.95
CA ARG A 126 -22.47 -25.93 -16.16
C ARG A 126 -21.40 -26.98 -15.84
N ARG A 127 -20.99 -27.18 -14.57
CA ARG A 127 -20.00 -28.21 -14.22
C ARG A 127 -20.56 -29.64 -14.25
N ILE A 128 -21.87 -29.81 -14.07
CA ILE A 128 -22.47 -31.15 -13.96
C ILE A 128 -22.67 -31.79 -15.35
N SER A 129 -22.89 -31.01 -16.41
CA SER A 129 -23.14 -31.57 -17.74
C SER A 129 -21.87 -32.00 -18.50
N ALA A 130 -20.69 -31.49 -18.14
CA ALA A 130 -19.44 -31.81 -18.85
C ALA A 130 -18.78 -33.12 -18.37
N GLN A 131 -19.19 -33.68 -17.23
CA GLN A 131 -18.61 -34.91 -16.68
C GLN A 131 -19.45 -36.18 -16.89
N ALA A 132 -20.67 -36.05 -17.44
CA ALA A 132 -21.55 -37.20 -17.70
C ALA A 132 -21.33 -37.86 -19.08
N SER A 133 -20.22 -37.58 -19.77
CA SER A 133 -19.89 -38.16 -21.08
C SER A 133 -18.59 -38.97 -21.04
N PHE A 134 -18.42 -39.84 -20.04
CA PHE A 134 -17.54 -40.99 -20.20
C PHE A 134 -18.35 -42.15 -20.78
N THR A 135 -18.43 -42.19 -22.11
CA THR A 135 -18.79 -43.42 -22.82
C THR A 135 -17.60 -44.37 -22.73
N SER A 136 -17.73 -45.45 -21.97
CA SER A 136 -16.74 -46.51 -21.93
C SER A 136 -16.64 -47.16 -23.31
N LEU A 137 -15.60 -46.84 -24.08
CA LEU A 137 -15.20 -47.64 -25.22
C LEU A 137 -14.56 -48.93 -24.69
N SER A 138 -15.36 -49.99 -24.62
CA SER A 138 -14.84 -51.35 -24.44
C SER A 138 -14.18 -51.77 -25.76
N ALA A 139 -12.93 -51.33 -25.96
CA ALA A 139 -12.09 -51.85 -27.02
C ALA A 139 -11.51 -53.19 -26.55
N ARG A 140 -12.14 -54.27 -27.03
CA ARG A 140 -11.63 -55.63 -26.93
C ARG A 140 -10.37 -55.70 -27.78
N VAL A 141 -9.20 -55.73 -27.14
CA VAL A 141 -7.92 -56.03 -27.80
C VAL A 141 -7.62 -57.51 -27.57
N GLU A 142 -7.78 -58.29 -28.62
CA GLU A 142 -7.27 -59.66 -28.71
C GLU A 142 -5.74 -59.65 -28.86
N GLY A 143 -5.09 -60.48 -28.05
CA GLY A 143 -3.80 -61.10 -28.38
C GLY A 143 -2.53 -60.28 -28.10
N VAL A 144 -2.02 -60.33 -26.87
CA VAL A 144 -0.57 -60.23 -26.59
C VAL A 144 -0.22 -61.17 -25.41
N PRO A 145 0.83 -62.01 -25.50
CA PRO A 145 1.22 -62.92 -24.42
C PRO A 145 1.84 -62.20 -23.21
N THR A 146 1.51 -62.69 -22.03
CA THR A 146 2.03 -62.35 -20.71
C THR A 146 3.52 -62.64 -20.54
N GLU A 147 4.28 -61.63 -20.12
CA GLU A 147 5.48 -61.80 -19.29
C GLU A 147 5.32 -61.00 -17.97
N PRO A 148 5.72 -61.56 -16.80
CA PRO A 148 5.58 -60.90 -15.51
C PRO A 148 6.84 -60.09 -15.16
N GLY A 149 6.68 -58.79 -14.86
CA GLY A 149 7.81 -57.97 -14.39
C GLY A 149 7.43 -56.60 -13.86
N ALA A 150 7.82 -56.38 -12.60
CA ALA A 150 7.98 -55.11 -11.86
C ALA A 150 6.73 -54.40 -11.31
N ALA A 151 6.46 -54.70 -10.03
CA ALA A 151 5.70 -53.84 -9.13
C ALA A 151 6.47 -52.53 -8.85
N VAL A 152 5.79 -51.39 -8.98
CA VAL A 152 6.26 -50.08 -8.52
C VAL A 152 5.85 -49.91 -7.04
N PRO A 153 6.76 -49.58 -6.11
CA PRO A 153 6.41 -49.44 -4.70
C PRO A 153 5.77 -48.08 -4.42
N SER A 154 4.51 -48.07 -3.97
CA SER A 154 3.90 -46.90 -3.32
C SER A 154 4.50 -46.70 -1.93
N LYS A 155 5.13 -45.57 -1.69
CA LYS A 155 5.74 -45.20 -0.40
C LYS A 155 4.62 -44.92 0.63
N PRO A 156 4.65 -45.53 1.83
CA PRO A 156 3.65 -45.24 2.87
C PRO A 156 3.89 -43.87 3.49
N LEU A 157 2.82 -43.07 3.64
CA LEU A 157 2.84 -41.80 4.37
C LEU A 157 3.24 -42.07 5.83
N THR A 158 4.33 -41.45 6.28
CA THR A 158 4.80 -41.55 7.67
C THR A 158 4.13 -40.51 8.56
N ASP A 159 3.84 -40.96 9.78
CA ASP A 159 3.20 -40.25 10.90
C ASP A 159 3.85 -38.90 11.27
N SER A 160 5.07 -38.63 10.78
CA SER A 160 5.76 -37.34 10.90
C SER A 160 5.14 -36.23 10.03
N THR A 161 4.71 -36.53 8.80
CA THR A 161 4.11 -35.55 7.88
C THR A 161 2.73 -35.09 8.34
N LEU A 162 1.96 -35.96 9.00
CA LEU A 162 0.70 -35.58 9.63
C LEU A 162 0.91 -34.64 10.82
N ARG A 163 1.92 -34.91 11.67
CA ARG A 163 2.23 -34.05 12.82
C ARG A 163 2.71 -32.65 12.41
N GLU A 164 3.46 -32.54 11.31
CA GLU A 164 3.86 -31.25 10.76
C GLU A 164 2.66 -30.43 10.27
N HIS A 165 1.74 -31.04 9.52
CA HIS A 165 0.53 -30.34 9.07
C HIS A 165 -0.41 -29.96 10.20
N PHE A 166 -0.57 -30.79 11.23
CA PHE A 166 -1.37 -30.43 12.41
C PHE A 166 -0.73 -29.29 13.21
N ALA A 167 0.60 -29.20 13.25
CA ALA A 167 1.30 -28.09 13.90
C ALA A 167 1.16 -26.78 13.12
N GLU A 168 1.15 -26.83 11.78
CA GLU A 168 0.86 -25.67 10.93
C GLU A 168 -0.58 -25.19 11.06
N LEU A 169 -1.56 -26.10 11.02
CA LEU A 169 -2.98 -25.78 11.21
C LEU A 169 -3.24 -25.15 12.59
N ARG A 170 -2.62 -25.69 13.65
CA ARG A 170 -2.76 -25.13 15.00
C ARG A 170 -2.16 -23.72 15.10
N ARG A 171 -1.01 -23.45 14.47
CA ARG A 171 -0.42 -22.10 14.43
C ARG A 171 -1.29 -21.11 13.66
N ALA A 172 -1.85 -21.54 12.53
CA ALA A 172 -2.75 -20.71 11.73
C ALA A 172 -4.05 -20.37 12.49
N LEU A 173 -4.61 -21.34 13.23
CA LEU A 173 -5.84 -21.13 13.99
C LEU A 173 -5.64 -20.16 15.17
N VAL A 174 -4.53 -20.28 15.90
CA VAL A 174 -4.22 -19.40 17.04
C VAL A 174 -3.96 -17.96 16.55
N ALA A 175 -3.22 -17.78 15.45
CA ALA A 175 -3.00 -16.46 14.86
C ALA A 175 -4.31 -15.80 14.36
N GLY A 176 -5.29 -16.59 13.92
CA GLY A 176 -6.61 -16.11 13.54
C GLY A 176 -7.47 -15.62 14.71
N ILE A 177 -7.32 -16.20 15.89
CA ILE A 177 -8.10 -15.82 17.07
C ILE A 177 -7.55 -14.54 17.71
N ASP A 178 -6.24 -14.37 17.77
CA ASP A 178 -5.61 -13.15 18.28
C ASP A 178 -5.99 -11.93 17.41
N THR A 179 -6.01 -12.11 16.09
CA THR A 179 -6.43 -11.05 15.15
C THR A 179 -7.92 -10.70 15.23
N GLN A 180 -8.80 -11.65 15.59
CA GLN A 180 -10.21 -11.34 15.83
C GLN A 180 -10.43 -10.59 17.15
N THR A 181 -9.63 -10.87 18.18
CA THR A 181 -9.78 -10.24 19.50
C THR A 181 -9.39 -8.76 19.46
N ASP A 182 -8.33 -8.42 18.73
CA ASP A 182 -7.92 -7.02 18.52
C ASP A 182 -8.98 -6.21 17.75
N ARG A 183 -9.66 -6.86 16.79
CA ARG A 183 -10.69 -6.21 15.96
C ARG A 183 -11.95 -5.88 16.75
N ILE A 184 -12.41 -6.81 17.59
CA ILE A 184 -13.56 -6.60 18.49
C ILE A 184 -13.24 -5.50 19.52
N THR A 185 -12.02 -5.49 20.07
CA THR A 185 -11.62 -4.48 21.06
C THR A 185 -11.54 -3.07 20.45
N ALA A 186 -11.11 -2.96 19.19
CA ALA A 186 -11.12 -1.71 18.46
C ALA A 186 -12.54 -1.19 18.15
N GLU A 187 -13.47 -2.07 17.79
CA GLU A 187 -14.87 -1.71 17.54
C GLU A 187 -15.61 -1.24 18.79
N ILE A 188 -15.41 -1.91 19.93
CA ILE A 188 -15.99 -1.50 21.22
C ILE A 188 -15.48 -0.11 21.64
N ARG A 189 -14.19 0.18 21.39
CA ARG A 189 -13.61 1.49 21.70
C ARG A 189 -14.15 2.60 20.80
N ALA A 190 -14.39 2.31 19.53
CA ALA A 190 -15.00 3.27 18.59
C ALA A 190 -16.43 3.62 19.00
N LEU A 191 -17.23 2.62 19.40
CA LEU A 191 -18.58 2.84 19.92
C LEU A 191 -18.61 3.68 21.21
N LEU A 192 -17.58 3.55 22.07
CA LEU A 192 -17.46 4.37 23.28
C LEU A 192 -17.13 5.84 22.97
N LEU A 193 -16.30 6.10 21.95
CA LEU A 193 -15.90 7.45 21.52
C LEU A 193 -17.04 8.21 20.83
N GLU A 194 -17.93 7.51 20.12
CA GLU A 194 -19.12 8.07 19.47
C GLU A 194 -20.15 8.62 20.49
N SER A 195 -20.10 8.16 21.73
CA SER A 195 -21.01 8.62 22.80
C SER A 195 -20.61 9.95 23.45
N LEU A 196 -19.45 10.52 23.08
CA LEU A 196 -18.97 11.79 23.60
C LEU A 196 -19.53 12.97 22.77
N PRO A 197 -20.03 14.04 23.41
CA PRO A 197 -20.56 15.19 22.68
C PRO A 197 -19.46 15.92 21.88
N PRO A 198 -19.77 16.41 20.67
CA PRO A 198 -18.79 17.07 19.82
C PRO A 198 -18.34 18.42 20.41
N PRO A 199 -17.07 18.83 20.21
CA PRO A 199 -16.59 20.13 20.64
C PRO A 199 -17.27 21.26 19.84
N PRO A 200 -17.52 22.44 20.46
CA PRO A 200 -18.24 23.52 19.79
C PRO A 200 -17.46 24.10 18.61
N GLU A 201 -18.17 24.29 17.49
CA GLU A 201 -17.61 24.80 16.22
C GLU A 201 -17.12 26.25 16.35
N ALA A 202 -15.87 26.50 15.92
CA ALA A 202 -15.32 27.83 15.80
C ALA A 202 -15.89 28.52 14.55
N GLY A 203 -16.66 29.59 14.74
CA GLY A 203 -17.27 30.39 13.68
C GLY A 203 -16.27 30.98 12.68
N ALA A 204 -16.70 31.10 11.42
CA ALA A 204 -15.91 31.60 10.31
C ALA A 204 -15.27 32.98 10.59
N PRO A 205 -14.01 33.22 10.16
CA PRO A 205 -13.37 34.51 10.36
C PRO A 205 -13.98 35.60 9.45
N PRO A 206 -14.16 36.84 9.94
CA PRO A 206 -14.74 37.93 9.16
C PRO A 206 -13.79 38.42 8.05
N PRO A 207 -14.32 39.09 7.00
CA PRO A 207 -13.52 39.60 5.91
C PRO A 207 -12.54 40.69 6.39
N ARG A 208 -11.27 40.54 5.99
CA ARG A 208 -10.18 41.45 6.34
C ARG A 208 -10.36 42.81 5.64
N THR A 209 -10.81 43.81 6.37
CA THR A 209 -10.66 45.22 5.98
C THR A 209 -9.19 45.61 6.07
N ALA A 210 -8.58 46.03 4.96
CA ALA A 210 -7.23 46.54 4.94
C ALA A 210 -7.11 47.81 5.81
N THR A 211 -6.53 47.69 7.00
CA THR A 211 -6.21 48.83 7.85
C THR A 211 -4.81 49.34 7.51
N ALA A 212 -4.72 50.62 7.13
CA ALA A 212 -3.50 51.33 6.77
C ALA A 212 -2.53 51.59 7.96
N GLY A 213 -2.48 50.70 8.94
CA GLY A 213 -1.65 50.82 10.15
C GLY A 213 -0.51 49.80 10.28
N ALA A 214 -0.45 48.78 9.41
CA ALA A 214 0.47 47.65 9.58
C ALA A 214 1.94 47.92 9.20
N TRP A 215 2.24 48.99 8.45
CA TRP A 215 3.60 49.26 8.01
C TRP A 215 4.52 49.73 9.15
N TRP A 216 4.00 50.46 10.13
CA TRP A 216 4.79 50.94 11.27
C TRP A 216 5.25 49.79 12.18
N VAL A 217 4.45 48.72 12.33
CA VAL A 217 4.85 47.53 13.10
C VAL A 217 5.97 46.77 12.39
N ALA A 218 5.89 46.64 11.05
CA ALA A 218 6.95 46.04 10.27
C ALA A 218 8.26 46.85 10.33
N CYS A 219 8.17 48.18 10.23
CA CYS A 219 9.33 49.06 10.38
C CYS A 219 9.95 49.00 11.79
N ALA A 220 9.12 48.96 12.85
CA ALA A 220 9.59 48.83 14.22
C ALA A 220 10.28 47.46 14.46
N ALA A 221 9.72 46.38 13.94
CA ALA A 221 10.33 45.04 14.02
C ALA A 221 11.68 44.98 13.29
N LEU A 222 11.77 45.60 12.10
CA LEU A 222 13.01 45.67 11.33
C LEU A 222 14.08 46.51 12.05
N ALA A 223 13.69 47.63 12.66
CA ALA A 223 14.60 48.47 13.44
C ALA A 223 15.13 47.72 14.68
N MET A 224 14.27 47.00 15.41
CA MET A 224 14.70 46.17 16.54
C MET A 224 15.66 45.06 16.10
N ALA A 225 15.37 44.40 14.97
CA ALA A 225 16.25 43.38 14.42
C ALA A 225 17.64 43.97 14.09
N LEU A 226 17.69 45.11 13.40
CA LEU A 226 18.96 45.77 13.05
C LEU A 226 19.76 46.19 14.28
N VAL A 227 19.12 46.77 15.29
CA VAL A 227 19.77 47.15 16.56
C VAL A 227 20.30 45.93 17.30
N SER A 228 19.53 44.83 17.34
CA SER A 228 19.97 43.59 17.98
C SER A 228 21.19 42.98 17.29
N THR A 229 21.22 42.96 15.95
CA THR A 229 22.39 42.50 15.18
C THR A 229 23.59 43.40 15.39
N ALA A 230 23.42 44.73 15.45
CA ALA A 230 24.52 45.66 15.69
C ALA A 230 25.10 45.51 17.11
N LEU A 231 24.24 45.33 18.12
CA LEU A 231 24.64 45.06 19.50
C LEU A 231 25.40 43.74 19.59
N TRP A 232 24.90 42.68 18.95
CA TRP A 232 25.58 41.39 18.91
C TRP A 232 26.96 41.51 18.26
N TRP A 233 27.07 42.17 17.11
CA TRP A 233 28.36 42.41 16.43
C TRP A 233 29.35 43.18 17.31
N ARG A 234 28.88 44.21 18.02
CA ARG A 234 29.69 44.96 18.98
C ARG A 234 30.16 44.09 20.14
N THR A 235 29.30 43.23 20.68
CA THR A 235 29.68 42.30 21.75
C THR A 235 30.73 41.31 21.28
N VAL A 236 30.57 40.70 20.10
CA VAL A 236 31.55 39.77 19.52
C VAL A 236 32.91 40.45 19.38
N ARG A 237 32.97 41.66 18.81
CA ARG A 237 34.23 42.41 18.69
C ARG A 237 34.87 42.75 20.04
N LEU A 238 34.07 43.03 21.07
CA LEU A 238 34.58 43.28 22.41
C LEU A 238 35.18 42.00 23.03
N LEU A 239 34.54 40.84 22.82
CA LEU A 239 35.09 39.55 23.27
C LEU A 239 36.40 39.24 22.55
N ASP A 240 36.46 39.41 21.22
CA ASP A 240 37.68 39.17 20.44
C ASP A 240 38.85 40.04 20.96
N GLY A 241 38.59 41.33 21.24
CA GLY A 241 39.59 42.22 21.84
C GLY A 241 40.09 41.74 23.21
N LEU A 242 39.19 41.27 24.08
CA LEU A 242 39.55 40.73 25.39
C LEU A 242 40.33 39.42 25.30
N THR A 243 40.01 38.54 24.34
CA THR A 243 40.75 37.29 24.13
C THR A 243 42.22 37.55 23.75
N LEU A 244 42.47 38.56 22.90
CA LEU A 244 43.83 38.95 22.52
C LEU A 244 44.62 39.48 23.73
N GLN A 245 43.99 40.27 24.60
CA GLN A 245 44.63 40.76 25.82
C GLN A 245 44.97 39.63 26.80
N LEU A 246 44.07 38.67 26.97
CA LEU A 246 44.29 37.48 27.79
C LEU A 246 45.48 36.66 27.29
N THR A 247 45.60 36.45 25.98
CA THR A 247 46.75 35.74 25.41
C THR A 247 48.07 36.49 25.60
N GLN A 248 48.07 37.82 25.54
CA GLN A 248 49.28 38.61 25.80
C GLN A 248 49.72 38.55 27.26
N LEU A 249 48.78 38.63 28.21
CA LEU A 249 49.10 38.51 29.64
C LEU A 249 49.62 37.11 29.99
N GLN A 250 49.03 36.05 29.42
CA GLN A 250 49.52 34.67 29.62
C GLN A 250 50.94 34.44 29.10
N HIS A 251 51.38 35.19 28.08
CA HIS A 251 52.76 35.12 27.60
C HIS A 251 53.74 35.98 28.42
N GLN A 252 53.25 36.99 29.15
CA GLN A 252 54.09 37.81 30.04
C GLN A 252 54.33 37.16 31.41
N ASP A 253 53.40 36.32 31.88
CA ASP A 253 53.50 35.62 33.18
C ASP A 253 54.19 34.24 33.10
N ALA A 254 54.82 33.88 31.97
CA ALA A 254 55.61 32.66 31.87
C ALA A 254 56.99 32.85 32.54
N PRO A 255 57.31 32.18 33.67
CA PRO A 255 58.62 32.30 34.30
C PRO A 255 59.70 31.60 33.47
N ALA A 256 60.80 32.33 33.24
CA ALA A 256 62.03 31.81 32.66
C ALA A 256 62.62 30.70 33.54
N ALA A 257 62.76 29.48 32.99
CA ALA A 257 63.46 28.37 33.64
C ALA A 257 64.83 28.12 32.95
N PRO A 258 65.87 27.77 33.72
CA PRO A 258 67.26 27.94 33.29
C PRO A 258 67.90 26.71 32.64
N ALA A 259 69.05 26.99 32.03
CA ALA A 259 69.94 26.12 31.27
C ALA A 259 70.51 24.91 32.04
N GLY A 260 70.78 23.82 31.30
CA GLY A 260 71.63 22.74 31.78
C GLY A 260 71.80 21.57 30.80
N ALA A 261 72.93 21.59 30.08
CA ALA A 261 73.68 20.48 29.45
C ALA A 261 73.01 19.73 28.27
N ALA A 262 73.36 19.97 27.00
CA ALA A 262 74.64 19.75 26.29
C ALA A 262 74.61 18.49 25.39
N THR A 263 74.60 18.78 24.09
CA THR A 263 74.93 18.04 22.85
C THR A 263 76.34 17.41 22.88
N PRO A 264 76.96 16.88 21.78
CA PRO A 264 76.52 16.62 20.37
C PRO A 264 76.93 15.20 19.88
N ALA A 265 76.66 14.72 18.66
CA ALA A 265 77.20 15.15 17.35
C ALA A 265 76.53 14.27 16.26
N ALA A 266 75.95 14.79 15.18
CA ALA A 266 76.49 15.57 14.06
C ALA A 266 76.48 14.69 12.79
N ALA A 267 75.72 15.13 11.78
CA ALA A 267 76.16 15.38 10.40
C ALA A 267 75.01 15.22 9.40
N THR A 268 74.45 16.35 9.01
CA THR A 268 73.79 16.65 7.73
C THR A 268 74.82 16.59 6.56
N PRO A 269 74.48 16.93 5.31
CA PRO A 269 73.21 16.87 4.57
C PRO A 269 73.41 16.29 3.14
N ALA A 270 72.33 16.18 2.35
CA ALA A 270 72.19 16.83 1.04
C ALA A 270 71.30 16.03 0.07
N ALA A 271 70.59 16.80 -0.74
CA ALA A 271 69.61 16.43 -1.73
C ALA A 271 70.13 15.49 -2.83
N VAL A 272 69.20 14.86 -3.55
CA VAL A 272 69.08 14.85 -5.03
C VAL A 272 67.99 13.82 -5.41
N THR A 273 66.85 14.30 -5.89
CA THR A 273 66.03 13.62 -6.93
C THR A 273 66.74 13.78 -8.28
N PRO A 274 66.64 12.86 -9.27
CA PRO A 274 65.36 12.55 -9.92
C PRO A 274 65.22 11.16 -10.61
N ALA A 275 64.05 11.00 -11.25
CA ALA A 275 63.77 10.18 -12.45
C ALA A 275 63.64 8.65 -12.25
N ALA A 276 62.42 8.09 -12.30
CA ALA A 276 61.61 7.78 -13.48
C ALA A 276 61.97 6.42 -14.13
N ALA A 277 61.03 5.47 -14.05
CA ALA A 277 60.71 4.52 -15.12
C ALA A 277 59.49 3.67 -14.69
N ALA A 278 58.37 3.87 -15.39
CA ALA A 278 57.30 2.89 -15.53
C ALA A 278 57.67 1.90 -16.67
N PRO A 279 56.78 1.00 -17.14
CA PRO A 279 55.78 0.15 -16.47
C PRO A 279 55.99 -1.33 -16.87
N ALA A 280 55.23 -2.25 -16.28
CA ALA A 280 54.99 -3.55 -16.90
C ALA A 280 53.52 -3.95 -16.76
N ALA A 281 52.99 -4.33 -17.91
CA ALA A 281 51.60 -4.61 -18.20
C ALA A 281 51.11 -5.94 -17.61
N ALA A 282 49.78 -6.04 -17.53
CA ALA A 282 48.95 -7.05 -18.20
C ALA A 282 47.87 -7.64 -17.26
N ALA A 283 46.62 -7.37 -17.63
CA ALA A 283 45.39 -8.03 -17.16
C ALA A 283 45.31 -9.49 -17.70
N PRO A 284 44.20 -10.27 -17.57
CA PRO A 284 42.89 -10.01 -16.96
C PRO A 284 42.25 -11.23 -16.22
N ALA A 285 40.94 -11.13 -16.00
CA ALA A 285 39.94 -12.18 -15.73
C ALA A 285 39.78 -12.62 -14.26
N ALA A 286 38.75 -12.15 -13.55
CA ALA A 286 37.33 -12.55 -13.63
C ALA A 286 37.08 -13.91 -12.95
N ALA A 287 36.49 -13.83 -11.75
CA ALA A 287 35.72 -14.90 -11.15
C ALA A 287 34.56 -14.26 -10.35
N GLU A 288 33.34 -14.57 -10.77
CA GLU A 288 32.07 -14.22 -10.13
C GLU A 288 31.90 -14.93 -8.78
N SER A 289 31.33 -14.20 -7.80
CA SER A 289 30.53 -14.73 -6.68
C SER A 289 30.07 -13.58 -5.77
N PRO A 290 29.02 -13.74 -4.93
CA PRO A 290 27.62 -13.50 -5.28
C PRO A 290 27.04 -12.30 -4.48
N ALA A 291 25.77 -11.98 -4.76
CA ALA A 291 24.90 -10.98 -4.13
C ALA A 291 25.29 -10.44 -2.73
N PRO A 292 25.27 -9.11 -2.50
CA PRO A 292 25.43 -8.58 -1.15
C PRO A 292 24.11 -8.65 -0.37
N ALA A 293 24.23 -9.17 0.86
CA ALA A 293 23.23 -9.06 1.92
C ALA A 293 22.74 -7.60 2.14
N PRO A 294 21.52 -7.40 2.69
CA PRO A 294 20.97 -6.05 2.85
C PRO A 294 21.83 -5.22 3.84
N PRO A 295 22.06 -3.92 3.58
CA PRO A 295 22.97 -3.11 4.37
C PRO A 295 22.38 -2.80 5.75
N THR A 296 23.04 -3.32 6.79
CA THR A 296 22.81 -3.04 8.22
C THR A 296 23.36 -1.68 8.67
N ALA A 297 23.41 -0.68 7.78
CA ALA A 297 23.98 0.62 8.09
C ALA A 297 22.95 1.57 8.71
N ILE A 298 23.36 2.29 9.76
CA ILE A 298 22.61 3.40 10.36
C ILE A 298 22.41 4.48 9.27
N PRO A 299 21.22 5.11 9.12
CA PRO A 299 21.06 6.27 8.25
C PRO A 299 21.99 7.39 8.72
N GLY A 300 23.14 7.52 8.07
CA GLY A 300 24.04 8.66 8.24
C GLY A 300 23.55 9.85 7.41
N GLU A 301 23.77 11.05 7.93
CA GLU A 301 23.40 12.32 7.31
C GLU A 301 23.77 12.36 5.83
N GLY A 302 22.75 12.28 4.97
CA GLY A 302 22.84 12.63 3.54
C GLY A 302 22.24 11.63 2.57
N ARG A 303 22.36 10.31 2.81
CA ARG A 303 21.88 9.29 1.84
C ARG A 303 20.70 8.49 2.40
N PRO A 304 19.54 8.48 1.71
CA PRO A 304 18.41 7.67 2.15
C PRO A 304 18.78 6.18 2.10
N SER A 305 18.27 5.42 3.07
CA SER A 305 18.26 3.96 2.98
C SER A 305 17.21 3.57 1.95
N VAL A 306 17.66 2.93 0.86
CA VAL A 306 16.78 2.49 -0.23
C VAL A 306 16.43 1.03 0.00
N VAL A 307 15.13 0.72 0.02
CA VAL A 307 14.62 -0.65 0.13
C VAL A 307 13.71 -0.93 -1.07
N PRO A 308 14.02 -1.95 -1.89
CA PRO A 308 13.22 -2.27 -3.06
C PRO A 308 11.84 -2.82 -2.66
N VAL A 309 10.85 -2.52 -3.48
CA VAL A 309 9.48 -3.03 -3.34
C VAL A 309 9.19 -3.87 -4.60
N PRO A 310 9.04 -5.20 -4.47
CA PRO A 310 8.59 -6.02 -5.59
C PRO A 310 7.20 -5.57 -6.07
N TYR A 311 6.93 -5.73 -7.38
CA TYR A 311 5.59 -5.47 -7.91
C TYR A 311 4.52 -6.28 -7.16
N GLY A 312 3.39 -5.64 -6.86
CA GLY A 312 2.28 -6.24 -6.11
C GLY A 312 2.51 -6.39 -4.60
N ALA A 313 3.68 -6.01 -4.08
CA ALA A 313 3.97 -6.06 -2.65
C ALA A 313 3.61 -4.74 -1.94
N ASP A 314 3.10 -4.82 -0.71
CA ASP A 314 2.82 -3.62 0.09
C ASP A 314 4.12 -2.90 0.47
N ALA A 315 4.30 -1.67 -0.01
CA ALA A 315 5.49 -0.85 0.21
C ALA A 315 5.80 -0.60 1.70
N LEU A 316 4.77 -0.53 2.55
CA LEU A 316 4.88 -0.18 3.97
C LEU A 316 4.38 -1.27 4.92
N GLY A 317 4.18 -2.49 4.39
CA GLY A 317 3.72 -3.67 5.13
C GLY A 317 4.72 -4.82 5.20
N GLY A 318 4.30 -5.91 5.85
CA GLY A 318 5.05 -7.17 5.94
C GLY A 318 6.49 -7.01 6.45
N ALA A 319 7.44 -7.67 5.79
CA ALA A 319 8.86 -7.65 6.17
C ALA A 319 9.49 -6.23 6.14
N ARG A 320 8.96 -5.31 5.32
CA ARG A 320 9.44 -3.92 5.27
C ARG A 320 9.00 -3.15 6.50
N LEU A 321 7.79 -3.38 7.01
CA LEU A 321 7.34 -2.80 8.26
C LEU A 321 8.19 -3.27 9.45
N GLU A 322 8.57 -4.54 9.48
CA GLU A 322 9.50 -5.04 10.50
C GLU A 322 10.87 -4.37 10.42
N LEU A 323 11.38 -4.16 9.21
CA LEU A 323 12.64 -3.45 8.98
C LEU A 323 12.54 -1.99 9.48
N ILE A 324 11.48 -1.29 9.10
CA ILE A 324 11.19 0.09 9.56
C ILE A 324 11.10 0.12 11.08
N GLY A 325 10.35 -0.79 11.70
CA GLY A 325 10.22 -0.88 13.16
C GLY A 325 11.56 -1.12 13.86
N LYS A 326 12.36 -2.09 13.39
CA LYS A 326 13.71 -2.35 13.93
C LYS A 326 14.60 -1.10 13.83
N LEU A 327 14.51 -0.35 12.75
CA LEU A 327 15.25 0.90 12.57
C LEU A 327 14.76 1.98 13.56
N LEU A 328 13.45 2.24 13.62
CA LEU A 328 12.87 3.25 14.50
C LEU A 328 13.13 2.97 15.98
N TYR A 329 12.95 1.73 16.44
CA TYR A 329 13.26 1.36 17.83
C TYR A 329 14.75 1.47 18.15
N ARG A 330 15.64 1.26 17.18
CA ARG A 330 17.08 1.47 17.36
C ARG A 330 17.38 2.96 17.54
N LEU A 331 16.83 3.82 16.69
CA LEU A 331 16.98 5.28 16.76
C LEU A 331 16.42 5.83 18.09
N ALA A 332 15.23 5.35 18.50
CA ALA A 332 14.61 5.71 19.77
C ALA A 332 15.48 5.31 20.97
N ARG A 333 16.02 4.08 20.99
CA ARG A 333 16.95 3.61 22.04
C ARG A 333 18.24 4.41 22.10
N GLN A 334 18.71 4.91 20.96
CA GLN A 334 19.87 5.78 20.86
C GLN A 334 19.56 7.26 21.19
N LYS A 335 18.30 7.58 21.54
CA LYS A 335 17.84 8.94 21.85
C LYS A 335 18.09 9.94 20.72
N VAL A 336 18.05 9.46 19.48
CA VAL A 336 18.15 10.32 18.30
C VAL A 336 16.91 11.22 18.23
N SER A 337 17.13 12.51 18.03
CA SER A 337 16.06 13.49 17.84
C SER A 337 16.02 13.92 16.38
N GLY A 338 14.82 14.12 15.82
CA GLY A 338 14.65 14.50 14.41
C GLY A 338 13.38 13.91 13.80
N VAL A 339 13.31 13.95 12.47
CA VAL A 339 12.18 13.39 11.71
C VAL A 339 12.65 12.31 10.76
N VAL A 340 12.14 11.10 10.92
CA VAL A 340 12.32 10.01 9.96
C VAL A 340 11.27 10.17 8.86
N GLU A 341 11.73 10.59 7.69
CA GLU A 341 10.93 10.68 6.48
C GLU A 341 11.00 9.36 5.71
N ILE A 342 9.84 8.76 5.45
CA ILE A 342 9.67 7.55 4.66
C ILE A 342 8.93 7.93 3.38
N ARG A 343 9.62 7.84 2.24
CA ARG A 343 9.06 8.15 0.92
C ARG A 343 8.83 6.87 0.13
N THR A 344 7.67 6.78 -0.52
CA THR A 344 7.31 5.67 -1.42
C THR A 344 7.44 6.12 -2.87
N PHE A 345 8.14 5.34 -3.70
CA PHE A 345 8.30 5.60 -5.13
C PHE A 345 7.77 4.42 -5.91
N ALA A 346 6.78 4.67 -6.76
CA ALA A 346 6.18 3.66 -7.61
C ALA A 346 6.97 3.51 -8.92
N GLY A 347 7.39 2.28 -9.24
CA GLY A 347 7.94 1.94 -10.55
C GLY A 347 6.85 1.94 -11.63
N ARG A 348 7.21 2.20 -12.88
CA ARG A 348 6.30 2.14 -14.02
C ARG A 348 6.50 0.80 -14.71
N PHE A 349 5.70 -0.20 -14.36
CA PHE A 349 5.84 -1.54 -14.91
C PHE A 349 5.07 -1.67 -16.21
N CYS A 350 5.64 -2.40 -17.16
CA CYS A 350 4.94 -2.99 -18.28
C CYS A 350 4.11 -4.18 -17.77
N LEU A 351 2.81 -4.06 -17.91
CA LEU A 351 1.84 -5.00 -17.38
C LEU A 351 1.00 -5.60 -18.51
N VAL A 352 0.63 -6.86 -18.33
CA VAL A 352 -0.41 -7.54 -19.12
C VAL A 352 -1.62 -7.82 -18.25
N GLY A 353 -2.78 -7.91 -18.88
CA GLY A 353 -4.04 -8.10 -18.22
C GLY A 353 -4.95 -6.90 -18.41
N ASN A 354 -5.95 -6.79 -17.55
CA ASN A 354 -6.98 -5.78 -17.70
C ASN A 354 -7.56 -5.41 -16.34
N ALA A 355 -8.38 -4.36 -16.30
CA ALA A 355 -9.00 -3.90 -15.05
C ALA A 355 -9.94 -4.96 -14.38
N LEU A 356 -10.40 -5.96 -15.13
CA LEU A 356 -11.29 -7.02 -14.65
C LEU A 356 -10.49 -8.13 -13.95
N ASP A 357 -9.50 -8.69 -14.62
CA ASP A 357 -8.67 -9.82 -14.14
C ASP A 357 -7.50 -9.38 -13.25
N GLY A 358 -7.23 -8.07 -13.21
CA GLY A 358 -6.04 -7.50 -12.60
C GLY A 358 -4.89 -7.43 -13.60
N TYR A 359 -3.84 -6.73 -13.17
CA TYR A 359 -2.61 -6.59 -13.95
C TYR A 359 -1.52 -7.45 -13.32
N SER A 360 -0.76 -8.12 -14.16
CA SER A 360 0.46 -8.85 -13.78
C SER A 360 1.64 -8.35 -14.61
N LEU A 361 2.86 -8.61 -14.16
CA LEU A 361 4.05 -8.34 -14.96
C LEU A 361 3.96 -9.07 -16.31
N ALA A 362 4.22 -8.35 -17.39
CA ALA A 362 4.36 -8.95 -18.71
C ALA A 362 5.54 -9.95 -18.72
N PRO A 363 5.42 -11.11 -19.41
CA PRO A 363 6.54 -12.02 -19.62
C PRO A 363 7.75 -11.29 -20.21
N GLU A 364 8.97 -11.66 -19.82
CA GLU A 364 10.18 -10.90 -20.13
C GLU A 364 10.39 -10.70 -21.63
N GLU A 365 10.07 -11.72 -22.44
CA GLU A 365 10.16 -11.74 -23.89
C GLU A 365 9.07 -10.94 -24.63
N THR A 366 8.06 -10.43 -23.91
CA THR A 366 6.98 -9.63 -24.49
C THR A 366 7.55 -8.32 -25.00
N LEU A 367 7.21 -7.90 -26.23
CA LEU A 367 7.59 -6.57 -26.72
C LEU A 367 6.90 -5.49 -25.87
N PHE A 368 7.64 -4.43 -25.53
CA PHE A 368 7.11 -3.30 -24.75
C PHE A 368 5.91 -2.63 -25.45
N SER A 369 5.86 -2.64 -26.78
CA SER A 369 4.71 -2.16 -27.54
C SER A 369 3.41 -2.96 -27.32
N LYS A 370 3.51 -4.15 -26.72
CA LYS A 370 2.40 -5.04 -26.37
C LYS A 370 2.04 -5.02 -24.88
N CYS A 371 2.60 -4.10 -24.08
CA CYS A 371 2.12 -3.90 -22.71
C CYS A 371 0.69 -3.36 -22.76
N ASP A 372 -0.23 -3.97 -22.01
CA ASP A 372 -1.59 -3.48 -21.89
C ASP A 372 -1.63 -2.15 -21.11
N VAL A 373 -0.79 -2.05 -20.07
CA VAL A 373 -0.63 -0.84 -19.25
C VAL A 373 0.83 -0.64 -18.87
N VAL A 374 1.26 0.63 -18.80
CA VAL A 374 2.58 1.02 -18.28
C VAL A 374 2.40 1.91 -17.04
N GLY A 375 2.62 1.36 -15.84
CA GLY A 375 2.40 2.06 -14.57
C GLY A 375 2.46 1.14 -13.35
N ASN A 376 1.93 1.59 -12.22
CA ASN A 376 1.71 0.74 -11.05
C ASN A 376 0.33 1.04 -10.46
N PRO A 377 -0.73 0.44 -11.05
CA PRO A 377 -2.11 0.77 -10.71
C PRO A 377 -2.44 0.65 -9.21
N SER A 378 -1.79 -0.28 -8.51
CA SER A 378 -1.98 -0.50 -7.07
C SER A 378 -1.48 0.68 -6.22
N ASP A 379 -0.40 1.34 -6.63
CA ASP A 379 0.14 2.52 -5.93
C ASP A 379 -0.48 3.83 -6.44
N ASP A 380 -0.82 3.89 -7.72
CA ASP A 380 -1.41 5.08 -8.37
C ASP A 380 -2.85 5.35 -7.89
N ALA A 381 -3.57 4.32 -7.44
CA ALA A 381 -4.94 4.43 -6.95
C ALA A 381 -5.08 4.98 -5.52
N LEU A 382 -3.99 5.05 -4.74
CA LEU A 382 -4.05 5.39 -3.31
C LEU A 382 -3.65 6.84 -3.01
N PRO A 383 -4.55 7.69 -2.46
CA PRO A 383 -4.18 8.96 -1.87
C PRO A 383 -3.23 8.77 -0.67
N SER A 384 -2.38 9.75 -0.38
CA SER A 384 -1.32 9.67 0.65
C SER A 384 -1.81 9.26 2.04
N THR A 385 -3.05 9.60 2.42
CA THR A 385 -3.68 9.24 3.70
C THR A 385 -4.07 7.76 3.79
N GLN A 386 -4.27 7.07 2.66
CA GLN A 386 -4.60 5.64 2.60
C GLN A 386 -3.36 4.75 2.42
N ARG A 387 -2.17 5.33 2.21
CA ARG A 387 -0.91 4.56 2.08
C ARG A 387 -0.32 4.12 3.41
N THR A 388 -0.83 4.63 4.54
CA THR A 388 -0.34 4.26 5.87
C THR A 388 -1.20 3.15 6.44
N SER A 389 -0.66 1.93 6.52
CA SER A 389 -1.35 0.80 7.16
C SER A 389 -1.59 1.08 8.65
N LEU A 390 -2.64 0.46 9.22
CA LEU A 390 -2.93 0.58 10.67
C LEU A 390 -1.72 0.16 11.52
N ALA A 391 -1.02 -0.88 11.10
CA ALA A 391 0.18 -1.37 11.79
C ALA A 391 1.31 -0.32 11.79
N LEU A 392 1.52 0.38 10.67
CA LEU A 392 2.49 1.48 10.61
C LEU A 392 2.02 2.69 11.44
N ALA A 393 0.73 3.02 11.43
CA ALA A 393 0.19 4.12 12.24
C ALA A 393 0.41 3.87 13.75
N ASN A 394 0.16 2.65 14.21
CA ASN A 394 0.40 2.23 15.59
C ASN A 394 1.89 2.33 15.96
N LEU A 395 2.77 1.81 15.09
CA LEU A 395 4.23 1.92 15.28
C LEU A 395 4.69 3.38 15.39
N ILE A 396 4.16 4.28 14.55
CA ILE A 396 4.48 5.71 14.61
C ILE A 396 4.01 6.32 15.94
N GLY A 397 2.81 5.94 16.40
CA GLY A 397 2.27 6.35 17.70
C GLY A 397 3.16 5.91 18.86
N ASP A 398 3.57 4.65 18.86
CA ASP A 398 4.44 4.06 19.90
C ASP A 398 5.80 4.74 19.96
N ILE A 399 6.40 5.03 18.80
CA ILE A 399 7.70 5.73 18.72
C ILE A 399 7.56 7.16 19.22
N ARG A 400 6.50 7.88 18.84
CA ARG A 400 6.25 9.24 19.33
C ARG A 400 6.06 9.24 20.85
N SER A 401 5.29 8.29 21.39
CA SER A 401 5.00 8.18 22.82
C SER A 401 6.26 7.85 23.63
N SER A 402 7.00 6.81 23.22
CA SER A 402 8.22 6.36 23.90
C SER A 402 9.39 7.34 23.84
N THR A 403 9.43 8.22 22.84
CA THR A 403 10.44 9.27 22.71
C THR A 403 9.98 10.63 23.20
N HIS A 404 8.76 10.74 23.74
CA HIS A 404 8.12 12.01 24.12
C HIS A 404 8.13 13.06 22.98
N GLY A 405 7.99 12.59 21.75
CA GLY A 405 8.00 13.42 20.55
C GLY A 405 9.38 13.84 20.03
N ALA A 406 10.48 13.40 20.65
CA ALA A 406 11.83 13.70 20.17
C ALA A 406 12.10 13.11 18.78
N LEU A 407 11.52 11.94 18.48
CA LEU A 407 11.62 11.28 17.17
C LEU A 407 10.25 11.28 16.48
N GLY A 408 10.13 12.09 15.42
CA GLY A 408 8.98 12.10 14.54
C GLY A 408 9.11 11.11 13.38
N VAL A 409 7.99 10.64 12.84
CA VAL A 409 7.96 9.88 11.58
C VAL A 409 6.97 10.54 10.64
N GLN A 410 7.37 10.73 9.39
CA GLN A 410 6.53 11.28 8.32
C GLN A 410 6.55 10.32 7.14
N VAL A 411 5.37 10.05 6.58
CA VAL A 411 5.20 9.20 5.40
C VAL A 411 4.70 10.06 4.25
N ALA A 412 5.36 9.95 3.10
CA ALA A 412 4.99 10.72 1.92
C ALA A 412 5.16 9.92 0.62
N ALA A 413 4.51 10.39 -0.44
CA ALA A 413 4.84 9.96 -1.80
C ALA A 413 6.12 10.66 -2.25
N GLY A 414 7.03 9.91 -2.87
CA GLY A 414 8.17 10.46 -3.59
C GLY A 414 7.74 11.13 -4.88
N ASP A 415 8.61 11.99 -5.42
CA ASP A 415 8.41 12.58 -6.74
C ASP A 415 8.59 11.52 -7.83
N ALA A 416 7.61 11.37 -8.72
CA ALA A 416 7.64 10.43 -9.84
C ALA A 416 8.79 10.73 -10.82
N ALA A 417 9.30 11.96 -10.86
CA ALA A 417 10.47 12.33 -11.67
C ALA A 417 11.80 11.87 -11.05
N SER A 418 11.83 11.49 -9.77
CA SER A 418 13.03 11.05 -9.06
C SER A 418 13.32 9.57 -9.31
N LEU A 419 13.93 9.31 -10.47
CA LEU A 419 14.32 7.97 -10.90
C LEU A 419 15.68 7.58 -10.30
N LEU A 420 15.76 6.34 -9.79
CA LEU A 420 17.02 5.72 -9.37
C LEU A 420 17.76 5.12 -10.58
N ALA A 421 17.00 4.56 -11.52
CA ALA A 421 17.51 4.02 -12.78
C ALA A 421 16.70 4.60 -13.95
N PRO A 422 17.33 5.11 -15.03
CA PRO A 422 16.60 5.58 -16.19
C PRO A 422 15.88 4.42 -16.89
N TYR A 423 14.69 4.66 -17.42
CA TYR A 423 14.01 3.71 -18.29
C TYR A 423 14.72 3.66 -19.66
N PRO A 424 14.82 2.48 -20.29
CA PRO A 424 15.40 2.35 -21.61
C PRO A 424 14.57 3.12 -22.66
N PRO A 425 15.21 3.60 -23.74
CA PRO A 425 14.49 4.27 -24.83
C PRO A 425 13.51 3.31 -25.49
N VAL A 426 12.30 3.80 -25.81
CA VAL A 426 11.26 2.99 -26.46
C VAL A 426 11.61 2.79 -27.93
N VAL A 427 12.14 1.62 -28.25
CA VAL A 427 12.45 1.14 -29.61
C VAL A 427 11.63 -0.10 -29.94
N SER A 428 11.54 -0.49 -31.22
CA SER A 428 10.70 -1.60 -31.68
C SER A 428 11.07 -2.96 -31.07
N GLU A 429 12.34 -3.14 -30.69
CA GLU A 429 12.86 -4.39 -30.10
C GLU A 429 12.86 -4.38 -28.57
N LEU A 430 12.48 -3.27 -27.94
CA LEU A 430 12.48 -3.16 -26.48
C LEU A 430 11.54 -4.20 -25.88
N THR A 431 12.07 -4.97 -24.94
CA THR A 431 11.30 -6.00 -24.24
C THR A 431 10.72 -5.49 -22.92
N ALA A 432 9.64 -6.15 -22.48
CA ALA A 432 9.03 -5.92 -21.19
C ALA A 432 10.01 -6.25 -20.05
N GLY A 433 10.86 -7.27 -20.21
CA GLY A 433 11.89 -7.62 -19.24
C GLY A 433 12.89 -6.48 -19.00
N GLU A 434 13.44 -5.90 -20.06
CA GLU A 434 14.36 -4.75 -19.98
C GLU A 434 13.70 -3.53 -19.31
N TRP A 435 12.45 -3.25 -19.67
CA TRP A 435 11.67 -2.17 -19.06
C TRP A 435 11.35 -2.44 -17.58
N ASN A 436 10.88 -3.65 -17.26
CA ASN A 436 10.48 -4.04 -15.91
C ASN A 436 11.67 -4.17 -14.96
N HIS A 437 12.86 -4.48 -15.47
CA HIS A 437 14.10 -4.40 -14.71
C HIS A 437 14.33 -2.97 -14.19
N ALA A 438 14.27 -1.96 -15.07
CA ALA A 438 14.35 -0.55 -14.66
C ALA A 438 13.18 -0.14 -13.73
N ALA A 439 11.97 -0.64 -14.00
CA ALA A 439 10.81 -0.39 -13.15
C ALA A 439 11.01 -0.90 -11.72
N SER A 440 11.57 -2.11 -11.57
CA SER A 440 11.82 -2.73 -10.26
C SER A 440 12.85 -1.96 -9.42
N LEU A 441 13.88 -1.38 -10.06
CA LEU A 441 14.85 -0.52 -9.39
C LEU A 441 14.23 0.80 -8.93
N ASN A 442 13.26 1.31 -9.69
CA ASN A 442 12.56 2.54 -9.35
C ASN A 442 11.45 2.33 -8.32
N ASN A 443 10.90 1.11 -8.20
CA ASN A 443 9.87 0.75 -7.23
C ASN A 443 10.50 0.49 -5.85
N ARG A 444 10.44 1.48 -4.96
CA ARG A 444 11.23 1.46 -3.72
C ARG A 444 10.62 2.32 -2.62
N ILE A 445 11.07 2.09 -1.40
CA ILE A 445 10.94 3.04 -0.31
C ILE A 445 12.30 3.66 0.01
N GLU A 446 12.29 4.94 0.36
CA GLU A 446 13.46 5.66 0.84
C GLU A 446 13.22 6.13 2.27
N ILE A 447 14.13 5.78 3.17
CA ILE A 447 14.05 6.17 4.58
C ILE A 447 15.21 7.12 4.88
N ARG A 448 14.88 8.33 5.35
CA ARG A 448 15.87 9.36 5.67
C ARG A 448 15.58 9.96 7.04
N LEU A 449 16.61 10.12 7.85
CA LEU A 449 16.56 10.95 9.05
C LEU A 449 16.89 12.40 8.67
N ARG A 450 16.06 13.34 9.12
CA ARG A 450 16.24 14.79 8.97
C ARG A 450 16.40 15.49 10.31
#